data_AF-A0A1F9Y048-F1
#
_entry.id   AF-A0A1F9Y048-F1
#
_cell.length_a   1.000
_cell.length_b   1.000
_cell.length_c   1.000
_cell.angle_alpha   90.00
_cell.angle_beta   90.00
_cell.angle_gamma   90.00
#
_symmetry.space_group_name_H-M   'P 1'
#
loop_
_entity.id
_entity.type
_entity.pdbx_description
1 polymer ?
#
loop_
_entity_poly.entity_id
_entity_poly.type
_entity_poly.pdbx_seq_one_letter_code
_entity_poly.pdbx_strand_id
1 'polypeptide(L)'
;MPVAIDNQKYGFKKETTRGMAEAAPQKFLAVGAEALLDYKSLLIADDKIRGSKEAFPSAAGIREGSGSLPAIDLEAETIGDLLLGCLGKVTTSQPDATNSPTVFQHIFKPDNRTQFPSFTYFVDRGMGIKRYPLTVIKKLTLAGAVDGKGQVAADVLFKTEETASAFAAVFGTPKPLMFFQTEFKLDGTLNLDVKSWTLSIDNASAPYRTLSQSRDPRDIISSGRFAIEGGYEIYFETEANRQKFLDNLPQAIDITLTGDIIEDAFKNKLQLTIPKAKYTAYAFGTLEGLFGSAVAFKAEVDQVAGYSMQATLINAVTGY
;
A
#
# COMPACT_ATOMS: atom_id res chain seq x y z
N MET A 1 33.90 8.18 4.21
CA MET A 1 32.70 8.26 3.35
C MET A 1 31.51 8.22 4.29
N PRO A 2 30.58 9.18 4.27
CA PRO A 2 29.51 9.20 5.25
C PRO A 2 28.52 8.07 4.91
N VAL A 3 28.43 7.10 5.83
CA VAL A 3 27.55 5.92 5.78
C VAL A 3 26.14 6.30 6.25
N ALA A 4 25.66 7.47 5.83
CA ALA A 4 24.40 8.02 6.32
C ALA A 4 23.24 7.42 5.54
N ILE A 5 22.50 6.53 6.22
CA ILE A 5 21.18 6.00 5.78
C ILE A 5 20.20 7.16 5.50
N ASP A 6 20.48 8.35 6.04
CA ASP A 6 19.64 9.55 5.96
C ASP A 6 19.58 10.21 4.57
N ASN A 7 20.39 9.80 3.58
CA ASN A 7 20.35 10.37 2.21
C ASN A 7 19.96 9.34 1.15
N GLN A 8 19.11 8.37 1.51
CA GLN A 8 18.57 7.42 0.54
C GLN A 8 17.56 8.09 -0.39
N LYS A 9 17.61 7.74 -1.68
CA LYS A 9 16.64 8.22 -2.68
C LYS A 9 15.89 7.05 -3.26
N TYR A 10 14.57 7.14 -3.25
CA TYR A 10 13.67 6.15 -3.80
C TYR A 10 12.92 6.75 -4.98
N GLY A 11 13.20 6.23 -6.17
CA GLY A 11 12.47 6.53 -7.38
C GLY A 11 11.74 5.29 -7.86
N PHE A 12 10.64 5.47 -8.58
CA PHE A 12 9.95 4.37 -9.22
C PHE A 12 9.35 4.79 -10.56
N LYS A 13 9.11 3.80 -11.42
CA LYS A 13 8.41 3.97 -12.68
C LYS A 13 7.62 2.71 -12.99
N LYS A 14 6.38 2.86 -13.46
CA LYS A 14 5.56 1.76 -13.98
C LYS A 14 6.23 1.17 -15.21
N GLU A 15 6.35 -0.16 -15.26
CA GLU A 15 6.99 -0.83 -16.39
C GLU A 15 6.09 -0.79 -17.62
N THR A 16 6.66 -0.38 -18.75
CA THR A 16 5.97 -0.43 -20.05
C THR A 16 5.73 -1.88 -20.47
N THR A 17 6.71 -2.75 -20.20
CA THR A 17 6.64 -4.19 -20.43
C THR A 17 6.99 -4.92 -19.15
N ARG A 18 6.09 -5.78 -18.68
CA ARG A 18 6.25 -6.52 -17.43
C ARG A 18 7.58 -7.27 -17.39
N GLY A 19 8.39 -6.99 -16.37
CA GLY A 19 9.68 -7.64 -16.12
C GLY A 19 10.83 -7.08 -16.93
N MET A 20 10.61 -6.00 -17.69
CA MET A 20 11.66 -5.23 -18.34
C MET A 20 11.95 -3.98 -17.53
N ALA A 21 13.18 -3.90 -17.00
CA ALA A 21 13.61 -2.79 -16.17
C ALA A 21 13.55 -1.46 -16.94
N GLU A 22 12.94 -0.46 -16.33
CA GLU A 22 12.98 0.91 -16.85
C GLU A 22 14.40 1.50 -16.73
N ALA A 23 14.71 2.47 -17.58
CA ALA A 23 16.04 3.09 -17.62
C ALA A 23 16.26 4.14 -16.53
N ALA A 24 15.19 4.83 -16.11
CA ALA A 24 15.24 5.91 -15.13
C ALA A 24 13.92 5.99 -14.34
N PRO A 25 13.94 6.50 -13.09
CA PRO A 25 12.73 6.76 -12.32
C PRO A 25 11.91 7.91 -12.93
N GLN A 26 10.59 7.87 -12.72
CA GLN A 26 9.67 8.93 -13.14
C GLN A 26 9.11 9.71 -11.96
N LYS A 27 8.81 9.01 -10.87
CA LYS A 27 8.30 9.58 -9.62
C LYS A 27 9.21 9.20 -8.47
N PHE A 28 9.15 9.97 -7.38
CA PHE A 28 9.97 9.77 -6.20
C PHE A 28 9.08 9.66 -4.97
N LEU A 29 9.49 8.80 -4.02
CA LEU A 29 8.81 8.62 -2.74
C LEU A 29 9.74 9.09 -1.63
N ALA A 30 9.22 9.96 -0.78
CA ALA A 30 9.84 10.23 0.51
C ALA A 30 9.48 9.06 1.44
N VAL A 31 10.45 8.18 1.69
CA VAL A 31 10.29 7.01 2.54
C VAL A 31 11.05 7.21 3.85
N GLY A 32 10.63 6.51 4.91
CA GLY A 32 11.39 6.46 6.15
C GLY A 32 12.78 5.83 5.96
N ALA A 33 13.72 6.16 6.85
CA ALA A 33 15.09 5.61 6.84
C ALA A 33 15.15 4.08 6.94
N GLU A 34 14.07 3.46 7.42
CA GLU A 34 13.88 2.00 7.55
C GLU A 34 13.46 1.33 6.23
N ALA A 35 13.29 2.08 5.14
CA ALA A 35 13.00 1.50 3.84
C ALA A 35 14.14 0.58 3.40
N LEU A 36 13.80 -0.68 3.17
CA LEU A 36 14.77 -1.72 2.83
C LEU A 36 14.19 -2.61 1.74
N LEU A 37 14.99 -2.78 0.69
CA LEU A 37 14.79 -3.77 -0.36
C LEU A 37 15.94 -4.77 -0.26
N ASP A 38 15.60 -6.02 0.05
CA ASP A 38 16.55 -7.10 0.30
C ASP A 38 16.45 -8.16 -0.79
N TYR A 39 17.57 -8.41 -1.44
CA TYR A 39 17.74 -9.49 -2.40
C TYR A 39 18.70 -10.53 -1.83
N LYS A 40 18.16 -11.68 -1.42
CA LYS A 40 18.93 -12.70 -0.69
C LYS A 40 18.86 -14.05 -1.37
N SER A 41 19.91 -14.83 -1.16
CA SER A 41 20.02 -16.23 -1.55
C SER A 41 19.69 -17.10 -0.34
N LEU A 42 18.60 -17.85 -0.39
CA LEU A 42 18.31 -18.89 0.59
C LEU A 42 19.28 -20.05 0.40
N LEU A 43 19.80 -20.59 1.50
CA LEU A 43 20.74 -21.71 1.49
C LEU A 43 19.97 -23.02 1.68
N ILE A 44 20.44 -24.07 1.01
CA ILE A 44 19.96 -25.44 1.21
C ILE A 44 20.97 -26.11 2.14
N ALA A 45 20.55 -26.36 3.38
CA ALA A 45 21.38 -27.03 4.38
C ALA A 45 21.67 -28.48 3.96
N ASP A 46 22.90 -28.96 4.22
CA ASP A 46 23.25 -30.37 4.11
C ASP A 46 23.24 -31.00 5.51
N ASP A 47 22.05 -31.45 5.92
CA ASP A 47 21.82 -32.07 7.23
C ASP A 47 22.25 -33.56 7.27
N LYS A 48 22.93 -34.06 6.24
CA LYS A 48 23.34 -35.46 6.18
C LYS A 48 24.49 -35.73 7.16
N ILE A 49 24.28 -36.72 8.02
CA ILE A 49 25.30 -37.20 8.97
C ILE A 49 26.31 -38.06 8.21
N ARG A 50 27.56 -37.60 8.12
CA ARG A 50 28.67 -38.33 7.47
C ARG A 50 29.80 -38.64 8.46
N GLY A 51 29.45 -39.00 9.69
CA GLY A 51 30.40 -39.31 10.76
C GLY A 51 31.13 -38.09 11.35
N SER A 52 30.77 -36.87 10.94
CA SER A 52 31.19 -35.62 11.58
C SER A 52 30.06 -35.05 12.43
N LYS A 53 30.41 -34.41 13.56
CA LYS A 53 29.46 -33.63 14.38
C LYS A 53 29.25 -32.22 13.84
N GLU A 54 30.08 -31.79 12.88
CA GLU A 54 30.02 -30.46 12.28
C GLU A 54 29.09 -30.43 11.07
N ALA A 55 28.49 -29.28 10.80
CA ALA A 55 27.62 -29.07 9.65
C ALA A 55 28.43 -29.00 8.35
N PHE A 56 27.93 -29.66 7.30
CA PHE A 56 28.53 -29.61 5.98
C PHE A 56 28.17 -28.31 5.25
N PRO A 57 29.00 -27.83 4.30
CA PRO A 57 28.75 -26.59 3.58
C PRO A 57 27.41 -26.64 2.84
N SER A 58 26.58 -25.63 3.06
CA SER A 58 25.27 -25.50 2.42
C SER A 58 25.40 -25.17 0.94
N ALA A 59 24.47 -25.67 0.13
CA ALA A 59 24.38 -25.31 -1.28
C ALA A 59 23.56 -24.02 -1.47
N ALA A 60 23.85 -23.26 -2.52
CA ALA A 60 23.14 -22.03 -2.81
C ALA A 60 21.76 -22.35 -3.41
N GLY A 61 20.68 -22.03 -2.69
CA GLY A 61 19.29 -22.30 -3.05
C GLY A 61 18.62 -21.20 -3.86
N ILE A 62 17.32 -20.98 -3.68
CA ILE A 62 16.58 -19.96 -4.43
C ILE A 62 16.98 -18.53 -4.04
N ARG A 63 16.76 -17.58 -4.93
CA ARG A 63 16.87 -16.16 -4.63
C ARG A 63 15.48 -15.55 -4.44
N GLU A 64 15.37 -14.60 -3.52
CA GLU A 64 14.14 -13.87 -3.27
C GLU A 64 14.41 -12.39 -3.05
N GLY A 65 13.57 -11.57 -3.67
CA GLY A 65 13.54 -10.13 -3.54
C GLY A 65 12.28 -9.70 -2.81
N SER A 66 12.44 -9.07 -1.66
CA SER A 66 11.35 -8.51 -0.86
C SER A 66 11.78 -7.22 -0.22
N GLY A 67 10.84 -6.34 0.06
CA GLY A 67 11.13 -5.15 0.83
C GLY A 67 9.91 -4.51 1.45
N SER A 68 10.16 -3.58 2.36
CA SER A 68 9.13 -2.77 2.99
C SER A 68 9.50 -1.30 2.82
N LEU A 69 8.50 -0.50 2.49
CA LEU A 69 8.57 0.95 2.35
C LEU A 69 7.68 1.55 3.44
N PRO A 70 8.23 1.82 4.63
CA PRO A 70 7.47 2.35 5.76
C PRO A 70 7.30 3.87 5.66
N ALA A 71 6.25 4.35 6.32
CA ALA A 71 6.02 5.76 6.63
C ALA A 71 6.10 6.71 5.40
N ILE A 72 5.49 6.32 4.29
CA ILE A 72 5.28 7.23 3.15
C ILE A 72 4.14 8.18 3.53
N ASP A 73 4.39 9.48 3.43
CA ASP A 73 3.36 10.49 3.63
C ASP A 73 2.24 10.31 2.57
N LEU A 74 0.98 10.30 3.01
CA LEU A 74 -0.14 10.06 2.11
C LEU A 74 -0.44 11.33 1.31
N GLU A 75 0.09 11.36 0.09
CA GLU A 75 -0.05 12.49 -0.83
C GLU A 75 -0.92 12.11 -2.04
N ALA A 76 -1.76 13.06 -2.47
CA ALA A 76 -2.71 12.81 -3.56
C ALA A 76 -2.01 12.48 -4.90
N GLU A 77 -0.80 12.99 -5.15
CA GLU A 77 -0.09 12.76 -6.41
C GLU A 77 0.52 11.35 -6.52
N THR A 78 1.05 10.82 -5.40
CA THR A 78 1.86 9.59 -5.37
C THR A 78 1.06 8.35 -4.95
N ILE A 79 0.01 8.50 -4.12
CA ILE A 79 -0.76 7.38 -3.60
C ILE A 79 -1.44 6.54 -4.70
N GLY A 80 -1.80 7.18 -5.82
CA GLY A 80 -2.51 6.49 -6.92
C GLY A 80 -1.70 5.37 -7.57
N ASP A 81 -0.37 5.49 -7.67
CA ASP A 81 0.47 4.41 -8.20
C ASP A 81 0.53 3.22 -7.24
N LEU A 82 0.57 3.49 -5.94
CA LEU A 82 0.54 2.47 -4.90
C LEU A 82 -0.80 1.73 -4.95
N LEU A 83 -1.91 2.47 -4.97
CA LEU A 83 -3.27 1.92 -5.09
C LEU A 83 -3.42 1.09 -6.36
N LEU A 84 -2.91 1.57 -7.50
CA LEU A 84 -2.91 0.80 -8.75
C LEU A 84 -2.11 -0.50 -8.63
N GLY A 85 -0.92 -0.45 -8.03
CA GLY A 85 -0.07 -1.62 -7.87
C GLY A 85 -0.69 -2.69 -6.96
N CYS A 86 -1.44 -2.30 -5.94
CA CYS A 86 -2.09 -3.24 -5.02
C CYS A 86 -3.47 -3.72 -5.51
N LEU A 87 -4.32 -2.82 -6.01
CA LEU A 87 -5.70 -3.12 -6.43
C LEU A 87 -5.81 -3.56 -7.90
N GLY A 88 -4.88 -3.16 -8.76
CA GLY A 88 -4.73 -3.69 -10.13
C GLY A 88 -5.64 -3.07 -11.20
N LYS A 89 -6.74 -2.39 -10.81
CA LYS A 89 -7.67 -1.73 -11.73
C LYS A 89 -7.85 -0.26 -11.37
N VAL A 90 -7.76 0.60 -12.38
CA VAL A 90 -8.08 2.02 -12.29
C VAL A 90 -9.01 2.42 -13.44
N THR A 91 -9.93 3.33 -13.18
CA THR A 91 -10.74 4.01 -14.19
C THR A 91 -10.61 5.50 -13.98
N THR A 92 -10.15 6.23 -15.00
CA THR A 92 -9.95 7.68 -14.95
C THR A 92 -11.05 8.38 -15.73
N SER A 93 -11.58 9.46 -15.17
CA SER A 93 -12.53 10.36 -15.81
C SER A 93 -12.24 11.80 -15.41
N GLN A 94 -12.59 12.77 -16.27
CA GLN A 94 -12.59 14.19 -15.89
C GLN A 94 -13.99 14.56 -15.39
N PRO A 95 -14.15 15.01 -14.13
CA PRO A 95 -15.46 15.33 -13.57
C PRO A 95 -16.08 16.59 -14.21
N ASP A 96 -15.25 17.55 -14.61
CA ASP A 96 -15.68 18.75 -15.35
C ASP A 96 -14.59 19.16 -16.36
N ALA A 97 -14.59 18.54 -17.53
CA ALA A 97 -13.61 18.81 -18.57
C ALA A 97 -13.72 20.22 -19.17
N THR A 98 -14.84 20.93 -18.96
CA THR A 98 -15.08 22.26 -19.54
C THR A 98 -14.55 23.36 -18.63
N ASN A 99 -14.87 23.30 -17.33
CA ASN A 99 -14.50 24.36 -16.39
C ASN A 99 -13.24 24.04 -15.59
N SER A 100 -12.97 22.76 -15.30
CA SER A 100 -11.82 22.34 -14.50
C SER A 100 -11.00 21.24 -15.23
N PRO A 101 -10.40 21.55 -16.40
CA PRO A 101 -9.76 20.56 -17.27
C PRO A 101 -8.50 19.93 -16.65
N THR A 102 -7.94 20.51 -15.58
CA THR A 102 -6.77 19.95 -14.90
C THR A 102 -7.13 18.91 -13.86
N VAL A 103 -8.42 18.72 -13.55
CA VAL A 103 -8.91 17.81 -12.52
C VAL A 103 -9.24 16.45 -13.10
N PHE A 104 -8.72 15.40 -12.47
CA PHE A 104 -8.99 14.01 -12.82
C PHE A 104 -9.52 13.25 -11.60
N GLN A 105 -10.48 12.37 -11.85
CA GLN A 105 -11.01 11.42 -10.88
C GLN A 105 -10.59 10.01 -11.28
N HIS A 106 -9.96 9.30 -10.35
CA HIS A 106 -9.51 7.93 -10.50
C HIS A 106 -10.24 7.03 -9.52
N ILE A 107 -10.86 5.97 -10.05
CA ILE A 107 -11.55 4.95 -9.25
C ILE A 107 -10.74 3.67 -9.30
N PHE A 108 -10.16 3.29 -8.16
CA PHE A 108 -9.43 2.05 -7.97
C PHE A 108 -10.32 0.98 -7.35
N LYS A 109 -10.28 -0.24 -7.91
CA LYS A 109 -11.04 -1.40 -7.43
C LYS A 109 -10.17 -2.65 -7.44
N PRO A 110 -10.40 -3.62 -6.55
CA PRO A 110 -9.78 -4.93 -6.64
C PRO A 110 -10.04 -5.56 -8.02
N ASP A 111 -8.96 -6.01 -8.66
CA ASP A 111 -9.01 -6.73 -9.93
C ASP A 111 -8.90 -8.24 -9.71
N ASN A 112 -9.54 -9.02 -10.57
CA ASN A 112 -9.46 -10.48 -10.56
C ASN A 112 -8.30 -11.02 -11.42
N ARG A 113 -7.48 -10.14 -12.00
CA ARG A 113 -6.27 -10.52 -12.73
C ARG A 113 -5.23 -11.12 -11.78
N THR A 114 -4.51 -12.13 -12.26
CA THR A 114 -3.41 -12.77 -11.52
C THR A 114 -2.09 -12.01 -11.62
N GLN A 115 -1.93 -11.18 -12.65
CA GLN A 115 -0.77 -10.35 -12.89
C GLN A 115 -1.13 -8.88 -12.66
N PHE A 116 -0.68 -8.35 -11.53
CA PHE A 116 -0.84 -6.94 -11.16
C PHE A 116 0.20 -6.07 -11.88
N PRO A 117 -0.05 -4.76 -12.06
CA PRO A 117 0.92 -3.84 -12.64
C PRO A 117 2.30 -3.96 -11.97
N SER A 118 3.35 -3.98 -12.78
CA SER A 118 4.73 -4.03 -12.28
C SER A 118 5.43 -2.68 -12.40
N PHE A 119 6.36 -2.46 -11.48
CA PHE A 119 7.15 -1.24 -11.38
C PHE A 119 8.64 -1.59 -11.33
N THR A 120 9.47 -0.68 -11.82
CA THR A 120 10.91 -0.70 -11.53
C THR A 120 11.16 0.31 -10.41
N TYR A 121 11.69 -0.17 -9.28
CA TYR A 121 12.17 0.71 -8.21
C TYR A 121 13.65 0.99 -8.37
N PHE A 122 14.07 2.22 -8.06
CA PHE A 122 15.44 2.70 -8.11
C PHE A 122 15.82 3.18 -6.72
N VAL A 123 16.93 2.66 -6.19
CA VAL A 123 17.41 2.99 -4.85
C VAL A 123 18.85 3.43 -4.93
N ASP A 124 19.10 4.66 -4.47
CA ASP A 124 20.44 5.20 -4.23
C ASP A 124 20.70 5.15 -2.73
N ARG A 125 21.67 4.31 -2.31
CA ARG A 125 22.12 4.20 -0.91
C ARG A 125 23.46 4.91 -0.65
N GLY A 126 23.91 5.77 -1.57
CA GLY A 126 25.21 6.45 -1.50
C GLY A 126 26.44 5.58 -1.77
N MET A 127 26.36 4.25 -1.53
CA MET A 127 27.41 3.29 -1.90
C MET A 127 27.25 2.74 -3.32
N GLY A 128 26.02 2.64 -3.79
CA GLY A 128 25.68 2.06 -5.08
C GLY A 128 24.22 2.31 -5.41
N ILE A 129 23.95 2.43 -6.70
CA ILE A 129 22.62 2.68 -7.22
C ILE A 129 22.12 1.39 -7.85
N LYS A 130 20.97 0.93 -7.36
CA LYS A 130 20.37 -0.33 -7.75
C LYS A 130 18.98 -0.10 -8.31
N ARG A 131 18.57 -0.96 -9.24
CA ARG A 131 17.19 -1.06 -9.71
C ARG A 131 16.63 -2.45 -9.48
N TYR A 132 15.35 -2.50 -9.22
CA TYR A 132 14.61 -3.70 -8.86
C TYR A 132 13.46 -3.85 -9.86
N PRO A 133 13.67 -4.56 -10.98
CA PRO A 133 12.62 -4.80 -11.96
C PRO A 133 11.59 -5.82 -11.45
N LEU A 134 10.44 -5.81 -12.11
CA LEU A 134 9.27 -6.61 -11.77
C LEU A 134 8.87 -6.45 -10.30
N THR A 135 8.90 -5.22 -9.78
CA THR A 135 8.41 -4.96 -8.44
C THR A 135 6.89 -4.92 -8.45
N VAL A 136 6.27 -5.75 -7.62
CA VAL A 136 4.82 -5.80 -7.40
C VAL A 136 4.55 -5.46 -5.94
N ILE A 137 3.56 -4.60 -5.72
CA ILE A 137 3.10 -4.25 -4.38
C ILE A 137 2.22 -5.38 -3.88
N LYS A 138 2.66 -6.07 -2.83
CA LYS A 138 1.90 -7.16 -2.20
C LYS A 138 0.85 -6.60 -1.25
N LYS A 139 1.29 -5.71 -0.36
CA LYS A 139 0.46 -5.22 0.74
C LYS A 139 0.59 -3.71 0.86
N LEU A 140 -0.54 -3.04 1.07
CA LEU A 140 -0.60 -1.65 1.48
C LEU A 140 -1.24 -1.57 2.87
N THR A 141 -0.69 -0.70 3.72
CA THR A 141 -1.29 -0.37 5.01
C THR A 141 -1.39 1.13 5.11
N LEU A 142 -2.61 1.64 5.08
CA LEU A 142 -2.95 3.04 5.27
C LEU A 142 -3.32 3.26 6.74
N ALA A 143 -2.88 4.38 7.30
CA ALA A 143 -3.20 4.73 8.68
C ALA A 143 -3.37 6.24 8.84
N GLY A 144 -4.16 6.62 9.83
CA GLY A 144 -4.29 8.00 10.29
C GLY A 144 -4.65 8.04 11.76
N ALA A 145 -4.10 9.00 12.50
CA ALA A 145 -4.41 9.23 13.91
C ALA A 145 -4.57 10.73 14.17
N VAL A 146 -5.31 11.07 15.23
CA VAL A 146 -5.45 12.44 15.74
C VAL A 146 -4.08 13.12 15.85
N ASP A 147 -4.02 14.39 15.46
CA ASP A 147 -2.81 15.22 15.37
C ASP A 147 -1.71 14.72 14.42
N GLY A 148 -1.99 13.65 13.66
CA GLY A 148 -1.08 13.04 12.71
C GLY A 148 -1.36 13.37 11.24
N LYS A 149 -0.39 12.99 10.41
CA LYS A 149 -0.53 12.89 8.95
C LYS A 149 -1.12 11.52 8.60
N GLY A 150 -1.83 11.44 7.48
CA GLY A 150 -2.10 10.16 6.84
C GLY A 150 -0.78 9.53 6.38
N GLN A 151 -0.60 8.24 6.65
CA GLN A 151 0.58 7.48 6.26
C GLN A 151 0.19 6.24 5.47
N VAL A 152 1.06 5.83 4.56
CA VAL A 152 0.98 4.56 3.86
C VAL A 152 2.30 3.80 4.01
N ALA A 153 2.19 2.49 4.28
CA ALA A 153 3.30 1.56 4.21
C ALA A 153 3.04 0.55 3.09
N ALA A 154 4.07 0.19 2.33
CA ALA A 154 3.97 -0.75 1.24
C ALA A 154 4.97 -1.90 1.39
N ASP A 155 4.49 -3.14 1.33
CA ASP A 155 5.34 -4.31 1.19
C ASP A 155 5.41 -4.71 -0.27
N VAL A 156 6.62 -4.88 -0.77
CA VAL A 156 6.90 -5.13 -2.19
C VAL A 156 7.66 -6.44 -2.37
N LEU A 157 7.41 -7.08 -3.50
CA LEU A 157 8.15 -8.24 -4.00
C LEU A 157 8.77 -7.86 -5.33
N PHE A 158 10.00 -8.31 -5.60
CA PHE A 158 10.68 -8.03 -6.87
C PHE A 158 11.49 -9.21 -7.34
N LYS A 159 11.87 -9.20 -8.62
CA LYS A 159 12.48 -10.36 -9.28
C LYS A 159 13.98 -10.46 -9.04
N THR A 160 14.69 -9.38 -9.35
CA THR A 160 16.15 -9.32 -9.32
C THR A 160 16.61 -7.96 -8.81
N GLU A 161 17.91 -7.88 -8.49
CA GLU A 161 18.61 -6.62 -8.26
C GLU A 161 19.61 -6.42 -9.41
N GLU A 162 19.58 -5.23 -10.03
CA GLU A 162 20.50 -4.84 -11.08
C GLU A 162 21.17 -3.51 -10.74
N THR A 163 22.36 -3.26 -11.30
CA THR A 163 22.99 -1.94 -11.20
C THR A 163 22.25 -0.94 -12.08
N ALA A 164 22.09 0.29 -11.59
CA ALA A 164 21.46 1.38 -12.33
C ALA A 164 22.37 2.61 -12.39
N SER A 165 22.08 3.47 -13.36
CA SER A 165 22.76 4.77 -13.53
C SER A 165 22.31 5.76 -12.45
N ALA A 166 23.15 6.77 -12.19
CA ALA A 166 22.81 7.86 -11.29
C ALA A 166 21.59 8.64 -11.78
N PHE A 167 20.79 9.11 -10.83
CA PHE A 167 19.61 9.92 -11.06
C PHE A 167 19.51 11.05 -10.03
N ALA A 168 18.86 12.14 -10.42
CA ALA A 168 18.52 13.24 -9.53
C ALA A 168 17.10 13.02 -8.99
N ALA A 169 16.94 12.99 -7.67
CA ALA A 169 15.63 12.92 -7.06
C ALA A 169 14.94 14.28 -7.11
N VAL A 170 13.69 14.28 -7.55
CA VAL A 170 12.83 15.47 -7.58
C VAL A 170 11.60 15.18 -6.73
N PHE A 171 11.56 15.76 -5.54
CA PHE A 171 10.41 15.66 -4.66
C PHE A 171 9.51 16.89 -4.88
N GLY A 172 8.20 16.67 -4.94
CA GLY A 172 7.22 17.76 -4.92
C GLY A 172 7.23 18.48 -3.58
N THR A 173 6.49 19.59 -3.48
CA THR A 173 6.22 20.22 -2.19
C THR A 173 5.31 19.28 -1.38
N PRO A 174 5.74 18.79 -0.20
CA PRO A 174 4.95 17.84 0.54
C PRO A 174 3.60 18.43 0.96
N LYS A 175 2.52 17.76 0.57
CA LYS A 175 1.14 18.13 0.92
C LYS A 175 0.41 16.90 1.44
N PRO A 176 0.83 16.35 2.60
CA PRO A 176 0.22 15.17 3.16
C PRO A 176 -1.24 15.46 3.52
N LEU A 177 -2.11 14.49 3.26
CA LEU A 177 -3.48 14.56 3.74
C LEU A 177 -3.50 14.39 5.27
N MET A 178 -4.07 15.37 5.98
CA MET A 178 -4.01 15.45 7.44
C MET A 178 -5.24 14.81 8.08
N PHE A 179 -5.07 14.27 9.30
CA PHE A 179 -6.19 13.65 10.02
C PHE A 179 -7.33 14.61 10.32
N PHE A 180 -7.04 15.87 10.67
CA PHE A 180 -8.08 16.87 10.98
C PHE A 180 -8.98 17.24 9.79
N GLN A 181 -8.61 16.82 8.57
CA GLN A 181 -9.41 16.98 7.35
C GLN A 181 -10.08 15.67 6.92
N THR A 182 -10.06 14.66 7.79
CA THR A 182 -10.64 13.34 7.53
C THR A 182 -12.08 13.29 8.02
N GLU A 183 -13.00 12.96 7.12
CA GLU A 183 -14.37 12.59 7.48
C GLU A 183 -14.44 11.07 7.61
N PHE A 184 -14.86 10.58 8.77
CA PHE A 184 -15.09 9.16 9.02
C PHE A 184 -16.59 8.90 9.16
N LYS A 185 -17.18 8.13 8.24
CA LYS A 185 -18.62 7.83 8.25
C LYS A 185 -18.87 6.35 8.47
N LEU A 186 -19.83 6.07 9.35
CA LEU A 186 -20.35 4.76 9.68
C LEU A 186 -21.82 4.71 9.20
N ASP A 187 -22.13 3.88 8.20
CA ASP A 187 -23.45 3.82 7.54
C ASP A 187 -23.93 5.21 7.08
N GLY A 188 -23.03 5.98 6.48
CA GLY A 188 -23.31 7.34 6.01
C GLY A 188 -23.38 8.41 7.10
N THR A 189 -23.35 8.05 8.38
CA THR A 189 -23.36 8.99 9.51
C THR A 189 -21.94 9.38 9.89
N LEU A 190 -21.65 10.69 9.92
CA LEU A 190 -20.35 11.20 10.37
C LEU A 190 -20.11 10.88 11.83
N ASN A 191 -18.91 10.39 12.15
CA ASN A 191 -18.46 10.13 13.50
C ASN A 191 -17.19 10.96 13.78
N LEU A 192 -17.23 11.76 14.85
CA LEU A 192 -16.13 12.65 15.23
C LEU A 192 -15.24 12.08 16.34
N ASP A 193 -15.62 10.93 16.89
CA ASP A 193 -14.99 10.30 18.06
C ASP A 193 -13.96 9.24 17.69
N VAL A 194 -13.69 9.09 16.40
CA VAL A 194 -12.63 8.22 15.90
C VAL A 194 -11.28 8.87 16.17
N LYS A 195 -10.46 8.20 16.97
CA LYS A 195 -9.11 8.64 17.34
C LYS A 195 -8.06 8.22 16.33
N SER A 196 -8.17 7.00 15.83
CA SER A 196 -7.21 6.43 14.89
C SER A 196 -7.90 5.42 13.99
N TRP A 197 -7.36 5.23 12.79
CA TRP A 197 -7.82 4.21 11.86
C TRP A 197 -6.64 3.60 11.11
N THR A 198 -6.82 2.34 10.72
CA THR A 198 -5.89 1.57 9.92
C THR A 198 -6.67 0.77 8.88
N LEU A 199 -6.12 0.65 7.69
CA LEU A 199 -6.66 -0.17 6.61
C LEU A 199 -5.52 -0.88 5.90
N SER A 200 -5.61 -2.19 5.84
CA SER A 200 -4.64 -3.06 5.19
C SER A 200 -5.27 -3.78 4.01
N ILE A 201 -4.56 -3.78 2.89
CA ILE A 201 -4.96 -4.40 1.63
C ILE A 201 -3.81 -5.33 1.22
N ASP A 202 -4.02 -6.64 1.26
CA ASP A 202 -3.08 -7.65 0.76
C ASP A 202 -3.69 -8.32 -0.47
N ASN A 203 -2.99 -8.27 -1.60
CA ASN A 203 -3.41 -8.90 -2.85
C ASN A 203 -2.92 -10.35 -2.99
N ALA A 204 -2.29 -10.91 -1.95
CA ALA A 204 -1.77 -12.26 -1.89
C ALA A 204 -0.79 -12.61 -3.02
N SER A 205 0.01 -11.61 -3.44
CA SER A 205 1.12 -11.81 -4.39
C SER A 205 2.19 -12.74 -3.82
N ALA A 206 2.68 -13.65 -4.67
CA ALA A 206 3.78 -14.56 -4.36
C ALA A 206 4.70 -14.78 -5.57
N PRO A 207 6.01 -15.01 -5.34
CA PRO A 207 6.95 -15.30 -6.41
C PRO A 207 6.63 -16.65 -7.08
N TYR A 208 6.37 -16.60 -8.38
CA TYR A 208 6.20 -17.77 -9.25
C TYR A 208 7.54 -18.19 -9.86
N ARG A 209 7.92 -19.45 -9.64
CA ARG A 209 9.25 -19.97 -10.00
C ARG A 209 9.16 -20.93 -11.17
N THR A 210 10.21 -20.96 -11.99
CA THR A 210 10.41 -21.95 -13.05
C THR A 210 11.10 -23.20 -12.53
N LEU A 211 10.93 -24.31 -13.26
CA LEU A 211 11.41 -25.63 -12.86
C LEU A 211 12.92 -25.86 -13.10
N SER A 212 13.61 -25.04 -13.92
CA SER A 212 15.05 -25.24 -14.21
C SER A 212 15.77 -23.97 -14.69
N GLN A 213 17.10 -23.94 -14.52
CA GLN A 213 18.07 -22.97 -15.07
C GLN A 213 18.05 -21.52 -14.53
N SER A 214 17.14 -21.18 -13.62
CA SER A 214 17.16 -19.89 -12.90
C SER A 214 16.92 -20.10 -11.42
N ARG A 215 17.62 -19.31 -10.59
CA ARG A 215 17.40 -19.23 -9.15
C ARG A 215 16.43 -18.10 -8.78
N ASP A 216 16.18 -17.19 -9.72
CA ASP A 216 15.27 -16.06 -9.59
C ASP A 216 13.83 -16.45 -9.94
N PRO A 217 12.82 -15.79 -9.35
CA PRO A 217 11.45 -15.99 -9.76
C PRO A 217 11.27 -15.62 -11.24
N ARG A 218 10.41 -16.37 -11.94
CA ARG A 218 10.03 -16.05 -13.32
C ARG A 218 9.12 -14.84 -13.35
N ASP A 219 8.14 -14.84 -12.44
CA ASP A 219 7.12 -13.81 -12.32
C ASP A 219 6.68 -13.70 -10.84
N ILE A 220 5.87 -12.70 -10.52
CA ILE A 220 5.13 -12.58 -9.26
C ILE A 220 3.65 -12.62 -9.61
N ILE A 221 2.91 -13.55 -9.01
CA ILE A 221 1.49 -13.76 -9.31
C ILE A 221 0.65 -13.71 -8.04
N SER A 222 -0.54 -13.17 -8.17
CA SER A 222 -1.56 -13.16 -7.14
C SER A 222 -2.56 -14.28 -7.42
N SER A 223 -2.41 -15.39 -6.70
CA SER A 223 -3.32 -16.54 -6.80
C SER A 223 -4.26 -16.67 -5.60
N GLY A 224 -3.95 -15.95 -4.51
CA GLY A 224 -4.80 -15.90 -3.33
C GLY A 224 -5.95 -14.91 -3.45
N ARG A 225 -6.81 -14.90 -2.43
CA ARG A 225 -7.88 -13.90 -2.30
C ARG A 225 -7.32 -12.62 -1.70
N PHE A 226 -7.91 -11.48 -2.05
CA PHE A 226 -7.66 -10.24 -1.33
C PHE A 226 -8.02 -10.38 0.14
N ALA A 227 -7.12 -9.95 1.01
CA ALA A 227 -7.41 -9.72 2.42
C ALA A 227 -7.46 -8.21 2.65
N ILE A 228 -8.66 -7.69 2.87
CA ILE A 228 -8.90 -6.29 3.21
C ILE A 228 -9.38 -6.25 4.64
N GLU A 229 -8.51 -5.80 5.53
CA GLU A 229 -8.68 -5.85 6.96
C GLU A 229 -8.30 -4.49 7.52
N GLY A 230 -8.97 -4.03 8.56
CA GLY A 230 -8.69 -2.74 9.14
C GLY A 230 -9.18 -2.66 10.56
N GLY A 231 -9.00 -1.49 11.14
CA GLY A 231 -9.50 -1.21 12.47
C GLY A 231 -9.49 0.26 12.76
N TYR A 232 -10.21 0.65 13.80
CA TYR A 232 -10.25 2.00 14.28
C TYR A 232 -10.48 2.03 15.79
N GLU A 233 -9.96 3.06 16.43
CA GLU A 233 -10.21 3.35 17.85
C GLU A 233 -11.23 4.46 17.95
N ILE A 234 -12.27 4.25 18.77
CA ILE A 234 -13.39 5.18 18.91
C ILE A 234 -13.72 5.39 20.39
N TYR A 235 -14.03 6.63 20.78
CA TYR A 235 -14.63 6.88 22.09
C TYR A 235 -16.06 6.34 22.13
N PHE A 236 -16.41 5.66 23.22
CA PHE A 236 -17.67 4.95 23.27
C PHE A 236 -18.81 5.89 23.60
N GLU A 237 -19.63 6.22 22.60
CA GLU A 237 -20.84 7.03 22.82
C GLU A 237 -22.11 6.19 22.97
N THR A 238 -22.24 5.11 22.19
CA THR A 238 -23.48 4.31 22.12
C THR A 238 -23.22 2.82 21.96
N GLU A 239 -24.15 1.98 22.45
CA GLU A 239 -24.08 0.52 22.28
C GLU A 239 -24.51 0.04 20.88
N ALA A 240 -25.00 0.92 20.00
CA ALA A 240 -25.53 0.53 18.69
C ALA A 240 -24.49 -0.20 17.82
N ASN A 241 -23.25 0.30 17.78
CA ASN A 241 -22.16 -0.33 17.03
C ASN A 241 -21.73 -1.67 17.64
N ARG A 242 -21.80 -1.77 18.97
CA ARG A 242 -21.54 -3.02 19.69
C ARG A 242 -22.60 -4.06 19.41
N GLN A 243 -23.87 -3.67 19.37
CA GLN A 243 -24.97 -4.59 19.05
C GLN A 243 -24.82 -5.16 17.64
N LYS A 244 -24.42 -4.33 16.66
CA LYS A 244 -24.08 -4.82 15.31
C LYS A 244 -22.95 -5.84 15.31
N PHE A 245 -21.93 -5.67 16.16
CA PHE A 245 -20.88 -6.67 16.33
C PHE A 245 -21.44 -7.99 16.91
N LEU A 246 -22.26 -7.91 17.97
CA LEU A 246 -22.88 -9.09 18.59
C LEU A 246 -23.83 -9.84 17.64
N ASP A 247 -24.56 -9.10 16.81
CA ASP A 247 -25.49 -9.63 15.81
C ASP A 247 -24.80 -10.00 14.48
N ASN A 248 -23.48 -9.78 14.36
CA ASN A 248 -22.68 -10.02 13.16
C ASN A 248 -23.25 -9.32 11.91
N LEU A 249 -23.76 -8.11 12.09
CA LEU A 249 -24.30 -7.29 11.01
C LEU A 249 -23.18 -6.52 10.31
N PRO A 250 -23.24 -6.38 8.98
CA PRO A 250 -22.29 -5.57 8.25
C PRO A 250 -22.49 -4.08 8.51
N GLN A 251 -21.40 -3.34 8.39
CA GLN A 251 -21.33 -1.88 8.51
C GLN A 251 -20.69 -1.30 7.25
N ALA A 252 -21.26 -0.26 6.65
CA ALA A 252 -20.58 0.53 5.64
C ALA A 252 -19.63 1.53 6.32
N ILE A 253 -18.38 1.60 5.83
CA ILE A 253 -17.34 2.51 6.32
C ILE A 253 -16.84 3.36 5.16
N ASP A 254 -16.90 4.67 5.32
CA ASP A 254 -16.32 5.63 4.39
C ASP A 254 -15.30 6.52 5.11
N ILE A 255 -14.07 6.56 4.59
CA ILE A 255 -13.00 7.41 5.09
C ILE A 255 -12.65 8.38 3.97
N THR A 256 -12.84 9.67 4.20
CA THR A 256 -12.57 10.71 3.20
C THR A 256 -11.54 11.69 3.72
N LEU A 257 -10.36 11.71 3.10
CA LEU A 257 -9.33 12.69 3.37
C LEU A 257 -9.36 13.78 2.29
N THR A 258 -9.43 15.03 2.71
CA THR A 258 -9.50 16.20 1.81
C THR A 258 -8.30 17.11 2.02
N GLY A 259 -7.60 17.46 0.95
CA GLY A 259 -6.47 18.38 0.95
C GLY A 259 -6.78 19.70 0.25
N ASP A 260 -5.74 20.31 -0.32
CA ASP A 260 -5.81 21.62 -0.98
C ASP A 260 -6.68 21.62 -2.24
N ILE A 261 -7.16 22.81 -2.60
CA ILE A 261 -7.83 23.07 -3.87
C ILE A 261 -6.86 22.83 -5.03
N ILE A 262 -7.34 22.15 -6.06
CA ILE A 262 -6.66 21.94 -7.34
C ILE A 262 -7.06 23.10 -8.27
N GLU A 263 -8.36 23.17 -8.57
CA GLU A 263 -8.99 24.12 -9.48
C GLU A 263 -10.46 24.28 -9.07
N ASP A 264 -10.98 25.50 -9.08
CA ASP A 264 -12.34 25.86 -8.66
C ASP A 264 -12.75 25.29 -7.29
N ALA A 265 -13.81 24.48 -7.26
CA ALA A 265 -14.32 23.81 -6.07
C ALA A 265 -13.69 22.42 -5.85
N PHE A 266 -12.88 21.92 -6.79
CA PHE A 266 -12.27 20.60 -6.70
C PHE A 266 -11.01 20.64 -5.83
N LYS A 267 -10.96 19.73 -4.86
CA LYS A 267 -9.84 19.56 -3.94
C LYS A 267 -9.17 18.22 -4.19
N ASN A 268 -7.89 18.15 -3.84
CA ASN A 268 -7.20 16.87 -3.68
C ASN A 268 -7.97 16.03 -2.67
N LYS A 269 -8.43 14.85 -3.06
CA LYS A 269 -9.33 14.05 -2.23
C LYS A 269 -9.01 12.58 -2.38
N LEU A 270 -8.84 11.87 -1.26
CA LEU A 270 -8.83 10.41 -1.23
C LEU A 270 -10.04 9.93 -0.44
N GLN A 271 -10.91 9.17 -1.08
CA GLN A 271 -12.06 8.54 -0.45
C GLN A 271 -11.89 7.02 -0.52
N LEU A 272 -11.92 6.37 0.64
CA LEU A 272 -11.89 4.92 0.81
C LEU A 272 -13.29 4.48 1.23
N THR A 273 -13.96 3.71 0.37
CA THR A 273 -15.32 3.22 0.59
C THR A 273 -15.31 1.71 0.73
N ILE A 274 -15.83 1.22 1.87
CA ILE A 274 -15.98 -0.19 2.19
C ILE A 274 -17.48 -0.42 2.44
N PRO A 275 -18.23 -0.94 1.46
CA PRO A 275 -19.68 -1.05 1.57
C PRO A 275 -20.12 -2.08 2.61
N LYS A 276 -19.28 -3.11 2.87
CA LYS A 276 -19.62 -4.22 3.76
C LYS A 276 -18.42 -4.63 4.62
N ALA A 277 -18.22 -3.94 5.73
CA ALA A 277 -17.26 -4.31 6.77
C ALA A 277 -17.95 -5.16 7.85
N LYS A 278 -17.42 -6.35 8.14
CA LYS A 278 -17.83 -7.15 9.30
C LYS A 278 -16.84 -6.96 10.42
N TYR A 279 -17.33 -6.63 11.61
CA TYR A 279 -16.52 -6.52 12.80
C TYR A 279 -16.01 -7.91 13.24
N THR A 280 -14.71 -8.03 13.43
CA THR A 280 -14.03 -9.25 13.90
C THR A 280 -13.62 -9.16 15.35
N ALA A 281 -13.41 -7.94 15.86
CA ALA A 281 -13.18 -7.67 17.27
C ALA A 281 -13.77 -6.32 17.66
N TYR A 282 -14.23 -6.23 18.92
CA TYR A 282 -14.73 -5.01 19.54
C TYR A 282 -14.27 -4.99 20.99
N ALA A 283 -12.98 -4.70 21.19
CA ALA A 283 -12.38 -4.74 22.52
C ALA A 283 -12.69 -3.44 23.26
N PHE A 284 -13.19 -3.55 24.49
CA PHE A 284 -13.32 -2.39 25.38
C PHE A 284 -11.98 -2.07 26.02
N GLY A 285 -11.72 -0.78 26.19
CA GLY A 285 -10.51 -0.32 26.84
C GLY A 285 -10.63 1.11 27.32
N THR A 286 -9.52 1.58 27.84
CA THR A 286 -9.35 2.98 28.21
C THR A 286 -8.52 3.66 27.14
N LEU A 287 -9.12 4.62 26.42
CA LEU A 287 -8.43 5.50 25.48
C LEU A 287 -8.18 6.82 26.21
N GLU A 288 -6.92 7.13 26.54
CA GLU A 288 -6.54 8.41 27.20
C GLU A 288 -7.33 8.74 28.48
N GLY A 289 -7.65 7.70 29.28
CA GLY A 289 -8.42 7.85 30.51
C GLY A 289 -9.94 7.90 30.30
N LEU A 290 -10.42 7.90 29.05
CA LEU A 290 -11.83 7.82 28.69
C LEU A 290 -12.20 6.40 28.25
N PHE A 291 -13.49 6.08 28.32
CA PHE A 291 -13.98 4.78 27.86
C PHE A 291 -14.02 4.74 26.34
N GLY A 292 -13.39 3.72 25.75
CA GLY A 292 -13.28 3.59 24.31
C GLY A 292 -13.25 2.14 23.86
N SER A 293 -13.24 1.95 22.55
CA SER A 293 -13.14 0.63 21.95
C SER A 293 -12.17 0.60 20.78
N ALA A 294 -11.40 -0.48 20.70
CA ALA A 294 -10.63 -0.85 19.52
C ALA A 294 -11.46 -1.83 18.68
N VAL A 295 -11.90 -1.37 17.52
CA VAL A 295 -12.71 -2.14 16.58
C VAL A 295 -11.81 -2.67 15.48
N ALA A 296 -11.86 -3.97 15.22
CA ALA A 296 -11.25 -4.57 14.04
C ALA A 296 -12.34 -5.06 13.09
N PHE A 297 -12.10 -4.96 11.80
CA PHE A 297 -13.05 -5.37 10.77
C PHE A 297 -12.36 -6.06 9.59
N LYS A 298 -13.17 -6.82 8.86
CA LYS A 298 -12.82 -7.41 7.58
C LYS A 298 -13.84 -7.02 6.53
N ALA A 299 -13.37 -6.54 5.38
CA ALA A 299 -14.26 -6.22 4.27
C ALA A 299 -14.65 -7.49 3.51
N GLU A 300 -15.93 -7.59 3.17
CA GLU A 300 -16.48 -8.60 2.29
C GLU A 300 -16.98 -7.96 1.00
N VAL A 301 -17.09 -8.75 -0.07
CA VAL A 301 -17.72 -8.27 -1.31
C VAL A 301 -19.20 -8.01 -1.04
N ASP A 302 -19.64 -6.79 -1.36
CA ASP A 302 -21.05 -6.49 -1.50
C ASP A 302 -21.53 -6.94 -2.89
N GLN A 303 -22.53 -7.82 -2.94
CA GLN A 303 -23.09 -8.33 -4.19
C GLN A 303 -23.85 -7.27 -4.99
N VAL A 304 -24.33 -6.21 -4.34
CA VAL A 304 -25.05 -5.11 -4.99
C VAL A 304 -24.05 -4.12 -5.58
N ALA A 305 -23.10 -3.64 -4.77
CA ALA A 305 -22.07 -2.72 -5.23
C ALA A 305 -21.04 -3.38 -6.17
N GLY A 306 -20.83 -4.69 -6.03
CA GLY A 306 -19.91 -5.49 -6.86
C GLY A 306 -18.44 -5.40 -6.48
N TYR A 307 -18.11 -4.86 -5.29
CA TYR A 307 -16.74 -4.73 -4.79
C TYR A 307 -16.69 -4.84 -3.27
N SER A 308 -15.52 -5.22 -2.73
CA SER A 308 -15.24 -5.21 -1.29
C SER A 308 -14.70 -3.86 -0.80
N MET A 309 -14.02 -3.13 -1.68
CA MET A 309 -13.49 -1.80 -1.42
C MET A 309 -13.40 -1.02 -2.72
N GLN A 310 -13.58 0.29 -2.65
CA GLN A 310 -13.26 1.24 -3.71
C GLN A 310 -12.42 2.38 -3.13
N ALA A 311 -11.34 2.76 -3.81
CA ALA A 311 -10.64 4.01 -3.52
C ALA A 311 -10.90 5.00 -4.66
N THR A 312 -11.43 6.16 -4.33
CA THR A 312 -11.62 7.27 -5.28
C THR A 312 -10.62 8.36 -4.96
N LEU A 313 -9.76 8.68 -5.93
CA LEU A 313 -8.74 9.72 -5.83
C LEU A 313 -9.08 10.85 -6.80
N ILE A 314 -9.05 12.09 -6.34
CA ILE A 314 -9.17 13.28 -7.17
C ILE A 314 -7.87 14.06 -7.04
N ASN A 315 -7.20 14.35 -8.17
CA ASN A 315 -5.96 15.10 -8.24
C ASN A 315 -5.74 15.67 -9.65
N ALA A 316 -4.55 16.25 -9.90
CA ALA A 316 -4.16 16.79 -11.20
C ALA A 316 -3.41 15.78 -12.11
N VAL A 317 -3.35 14.50 -11.73
CA VAL A 317 -2.61 13.48 -12.47
C VAL A 317 -3.49 12.94 -13.59
N THR A 318 -3.02 12.99 -14.83
CA THR A 318 -3.82 12.58 -16.00
C THR A 318 -4.15 11.08 -16.03
N GLY A 319 -3.32 10.23 -15.41
CA GLY A 319 -3.53 8.79 -15.36
C GLY A 319 -2.44 8.04 -14.60
N TYR A 320 -2.72 6.75 -14.33
CA TYR A 320 -1.89 5.83 -13.57
C TYR A 320 -1.63 4.52 -14.33
#